data_AF-A0A090RST2-F1
#
_entry.id   AF-A0A090RST2-F1
#
_cell.length_a   1.000
_cell.length_b   1.000
_cell.length_c   1.000
_cell.angle_alpha   90.00
_cell.angle_beta   90.00
_cell.angle_gamma   90.00
#
_symmetry.space_group_name_H-M   'P 1'
#
loop_
_entity.id
_entity.type
_entity.pdbx_description
1 polymer ?
#
loop_
_entity_poly.entity_id
_entity_poly.type
_entity_poly.pdbx_seq_one_letter_code
_entity_poly.pdbx_strand_id
1 'polypeptide(L)'
;MIFSPEQWEASSLEDVLALVEQGLGWGCVPEEIALQRQDLGFLKIIQSDLINAGVSIAVDIVELEGAEHGPVHKFFTGLYM
;
A
#
# COMPACT_ATOMS: atom_id res chain seq x y z
N MET A 1 -8.06 3.22 7.20
CA MET A 1 -8.25 4.68 7.31
C MET A 1 -6.86 5.28 7.45
N ILE A 2 -6.35 5.92 6.39
CA ILE A 2 -5.03 6.54 6.37
C ILE A 2 -5.21 7.99 6.80
N PHE A 3 -4.64 8.37 7.94
CA PHE A 3 -4.94 9.62 8.64
C PHE A 3 -3.80 10.62 8.47
N SER A 4 -4.09 11.81 7.93
CA SER A 4 -3.24 13.01 8.02
C SER A 4 -3.92 13.97 9.00
N PRO A 5 -3.42 14.17 10.23
CA PRO A 5 -4.26 14.62 11.33
C PRO A 5 -4.93 16.00 11.25
N GLU A 6 -4.62 16.88 10.29
CA GLU A 6 -5.05 18.28 10.40
C GLU A 6 -5.49 19.00 9.10
N GLN A 7 -5.49 18.35 7.93
CA GLN A 7 -5.75 19.05 6.67
C GLN A 7 -6.79 18.40 5.75
N TRP A 8 -6.87 17.08 5.69
CA TRP A 8 -7.80 16.39 4.81
C TRP A 8 -7.98 14.93 5.22
N GLU A 9 -9.13 14.36 4.84
CA GLU A 9 -9.43 12.95 4.98
C GLU A 9 -9.75 12.40 3.59
N ALA A 10 -9.21 11.22 3.28
CA ALA A 10 -9.44 10.53 2.02
C ALA A 10 -9.70 9.05 2.28
N SER A 11 -10.65 8.48 1.51
CA SER A 11 -11.00 7.06 1.56
C SER A 11 -10.24 6.22 0.53
N SER A 12 -9.64 6.87 -0.47
CA SER A 12 -8.84 6.24 -1.52
C SER A 12 -7.36 6.51 -1.31
N LEU A 13 -6.53 5.49 -1.58
CA LEU A 13 -5.07 5.63 -1.59
C LEU A 13 -4.58 6.59 -2.69
N GLU A 14 -5.27 6.63 -3.84
CA GLU A 14 -4.90 7.53 -4.93
C GLU A 14 -5.06 9.00 -4.54
N ASP A 15 -6.16 9.32 -3.85
CA ASP A 15 -6.43 10.67 -3.36
C ASP A 15 -5.39 11.08 -2.31
N VAL A 16 -5.05 10.17 -1.38
CA VAL A 16 -3.96 10.36 -0.40
C VAL A 16 -2.67 10.72 -1.11
N LEU A 17 -2.26 9.94 -2.12
CA LEU A 17 -1.02 10.18 -2.86
C LEU A 17 -1.05 11.53 -3.58
N ALA A 18 -2.13 11.83 -4.30
CA ALA A 18 -2.27 13.07 -5.04
C ALA A 18 -2.18 14.30 -4.13
N LEU A 19 -2.75 14.24 -2.92
CA LEU A 19 -2.71 15.34 -1.95
C LEU A 19 -1.30 15.52 -1.39
N VAL A 20 -0.65 14.43 -0.95
CA VAL A 20 0.71 14.49 -0.40
C VAL A 20 1.74 14.94 -1.46
N GLU A 21 1.62 14.47 -2.70
CA GLU A 21 2.50 14.85 -3.82
C GLU A 21 2.38 16.35 -4.18
N GLN A 22 1.21 16.95 -3.95
CA GLN A 22 1.00 18.40 -4.10
C GLN A 22 1.52 19.22 -2.90
N GLY A 23 2.14 18.55 -1.91
CA GLY A 23 2.66 19.19 -0.70
C GLY A 23 1.59 19.48 0.35
N LEU A 24 0.40 18.88 0.24
CA LEU A 24 -0.65 19.00 1.24
C LEU A 24 -0.39 17.98 2.37
N GLY A 25 0.56 18.29 3.24
CA GLY A 25 0.84 17.51 4.44
C GLY A 25 1.61 16.20 4.20
N TRP A 26 1.32 15.20 5.03
CA TRP A 26 1.94 13.86 5.00
C TRP A 26 0.87 12.78 5.14
N GLY A 27 1.19 11.55 4.73
CA GLY A 27 0.27 10.42 4.84
C GLY A 27 1.00 9.10 5.04
N CYS A 28 0.27 8.09 5.54
CA CYS A 28 0.79 6.74 5.75
C CYS A 28 0.34 5.83 4.61
N VAL A 29 1.26 5.36 3.78
CA VAL A 29 0.95 4.47 2.64
C VAL A 29 1.77 3.18 2.73
N PRO A 30 1.38 2.10 2.03
CA PRO A 30 2.20 0.88 1.93
C PRO A 30 3.63 1.19 1.49
N GLU A 31 4.60 0.46 2.05
CA GLU A 31 6.03 0.72 1.86
C GLU A 31 6.44 0.65 0.39
N GLU A 32 5.94 -0.34 -0.34
CA GLU A 32 6.25 -0.56 -1.75
C GLU A 32 5.87 0.66 -2.60
N ILE A 33 4.73 1.29 -2.26
CA ILE A 33 4.25 2.48 -2.95
C ILE A 33 5.08 3.71 -2.54
N ALA A 34 5.39 3.86 -1.26
CA ALA A 34 6.24 4.95 -0.79
C ALA A 34 7.64 4.93 -1.44
N LEU A 35 8.25 3.75 -1.55
CA LEU A 35 9.55 3.53 -2.20
C LEU A 35 9.49 3.88 -3.69
N GLN A 36 8.49 3.38 -4.42
CA GLN A 36 8.30 3.73 -5.83
C GLN A 36 8.17 5.24 -6.05
N ARG A 37 7.39 5.94 -5.22
CA ARG A 37 7.23 7.40 -5.34
C ARG A 37 8.47 8.17 -4.92
N GLN A 38 9.27 7.64 -3.99
CA GLN A 38 10.56 8.22 -3.63
C GLN A 38 11.58 8.07 -4.76
N ASP A 39 11.67 6.91 -5.40
CA ASP A 39 12.58 6.65 -6.52
C ASP A 39 12.30 7.55 -7.72
N LEU A 40 11.02 7.87 -7.94
CA LEU A 40 10.57 8.81 -8.96
C LEU A 40 10.77 10.29 -8.57
N GLY A 41 11.19 10.56 -7.33
CA GLY A 41 11.42 11.90 -6.81
C GLY A 41 10.15 12.67 -6.45
N PHE A 42 8.99 12.02 -6.40
CA PHE A 42 7.72 12.65 -6.04
C PHE A 42 7.55 12.84 -4.54
N LEU A 43 7.98 11.85 -3.74
CA LEU A 43 7.78 11.84 -2.30
C LEU A 43 9.09 11.61 -1.53
N LYS A 44 9.08 11.95 -0.24
CA LYS A 44 10.15 11.60 0.69
C LYS A 44 9.57 10.77 1.83
N ILE A 45 10.22 9.66 2.13
CA ILE A 45 9.86 8.83 3.28
C ILE A 45 10.36 9.51 4.55
N ILE A 46 9.47 9.70 5.52
CA ILE A 46 9.80 10.23 6.84
C ILE A 46 10.17 9.05 7.73
N GLN A 47 11.42 8.99 8.20
CA GLN A 47 11.82 7.99 9.19
C GLN A 47 11.15 8.29 10.53
N SER A 48 10.17 7.46 10.91
CA SER A 48 9.45 7.58 12.19
C SER A 48 9.64 6.32 13.02
N ASP A 49 9.46 6.44 14.33
CA ASP A 49 9.53 5.30 15.26
C ASP A 49 8.47 4.23 14.96
N LEU A 50 7.38 4.60 14.28
CA LEU A 50 6.35 3.66 13.83
C LEU A 50 6.86 2.74 12.71
N ILE A 51 7.70 3.25 11.81
CA ILE A 51 8.36 2.42 10.79
C ILE A 51 9.32 1.45 11.47
N ASN A 52 10.07 1.93 12.46
CA ASN A 52 11.00 1.10 13.24
C ASN A 52 10.29 0.04 14.09
N ALA A 53 9.02 0.27 14.45
CA ALA A 53 8.19 -0.70 15.16
C ALA A 53 7.76 -1.90 14.29
N GLY A 54 8.04 -1.89 12.98
CA GLY A 54 7.82 -3.04 12.10
C GLY A 54 6.34 -3.37 11.87
N VAL A 55 5.48 -2.35 11.79
CA VAL A 55 4.06 -2.55 11.53
C VAL A 55 3.86 -3.15 10.14
N SER A 56 3.49 -4.43 10.09
CA SER A 56 3.21 -5.15 8.84
C SER A 56 1.72 -5.43 8.69
N ILE A 57 1.21 -5.29 7.47
CA ILE A 57 -0.15 -5.72 7.11
C ILE A 57 -0.02 -6.92 6.18
N ALA A 58 -0.58 -8.06 6.57
CA ALA A 58 -0.62 -9.25 5.72
C ALA A 58 -1.60 -9.02 4.55
N VAL A 59 -1.17 -9.39 3.35
CA VAL A 59 -2.01 -9.39 2.15
C VAL A 59 -2.07 -10.82 1.65
N ASP A 60 -3.23 -11.44 1.80
CA ASP A 60 -3.44 -12.84 1.46
C ASP A 60 -4.14 -13.00 0.11
N ILE A 61 -3.75 -14.04 -0.63
CA ILE A 61 -4.52 -14.51 -1.78
C ILE A 61 -5.61 -15.43 -1.24
N VAL A 62 -6.87 -15.04 -1.43
CA VAL A 62 -8.03 -15.81 -0.97
C VAL A 62 -8.70 -16.52 -2.15
N GLU A 63 -8.98 -17.81 -1.97
CA GLU A 63 -9.74 -18.63 -2.91
C GLU A 63 -10.96 -19.27 -2.24
N LEU A 64 -11.97 -19.56 -3.05
CA LEU A 64 -13.22 -20.15 -2.57
C LEU A 64 -13.03 -21.66 -2.41
N GLU A 65 -13.32 -22.18 -1.22
CA GLU A 65 -13.17 -23.60 -0.94
C GLU A 65 -14.04 -24.44 -1.90
N GLY A 66 -13.40 -25.41 -2.56
CA GLY A 66 -14.08 -26.30 -3.51
C GLY A 66 -14.29 -25.74 -4.91
N ALA A 67 -13.73 -24.57 -5.24
CA ALA A 67 -13.77 -24.06 -6.62
C ALA A 67 -12.95 -24.96 -7.56
N GLU A 68 -13.54 -25.35 -8.70
CA GLU A 68 -12.79 -26.03 -9.75
C GLU A 68 -11.86 -25.04 -10.47
N HIS A 69 -10.56 -25.27 -10.33
CA HIS A 69 -9.53 -24.42 -10.87
C HIS A 69 -8.95 -24.97 -12.17
N GLY A 70 -9.12 -24.22 -13.25
CA GLY A 70 -8.49 -24.50 -14.54
C GLY A 70 -6.96 -24.35 -14.50
N PRO A 71 -6.26 -24.77 -15.57
CA PRO A 71 -4.80 -24.72 -15.64
C PRO A 71 -4.22 -23.29 -15.49
N VAL A 72 -4.98 -22.26 -15.89
CA VAL A 72 -4.58 -20.86 -15.74
C VAL A 72 -4.53 -20.43 -14.26
N HIS A 73 -5.49 -20.87 -13.43
CA HIS A 73 -5.48 -20.56 -11.99
C HIS A 73 -4.25 -21.13 -11.31
N LYS A 74 -3.92 -22.40 -11.60
CA LYS A 74 -2.73 -23.07 -11.06
C LYS A 74 -1.44 -22.36 -11.44
N PHE A 75 -1.39 -21.75 -12.62
CA PHE A 75 -0.25 -20.94 -13.03
C PHE A 75 -0.13 -19.66 -12.19
N PHE A 76 -1.24 -18.96 -11.94
CA PHE A 76 -1.22 -17.71 -11.17
C PHE A 76 -1.01 -17.92 -9.67
N THR A 77 -1.57 -18.97 -9.06
CA THR A 77 -1.39 -19.23 -7.62
C THR A 77 -0.12 -20.01 -7.32
N GLY A 78 0.33 -20.90 -8.21
CA GLY A 78 1.55 -21.69 -8.04
C GLY A 78 2.86 -20.92 -8.16
N LEU A 79 2.83 -19.66 -8.60
CA LEU A 79 3.98 -18.76 -8.59
C LEU A 79 4.24 -18.11 -7.21
N TYR A 80 3.27 -18.19 -6.30
CA TYR A 80 3.30 -17.53 -4.99
C TYR A 80 3.18 -18.52 -3.81
N MET A 81 3.15 -19.83 -4.07
CA MET A 81 3.29 -20.92 -3.10
C MET A 81 4.65 -21.60 -3.24
#